data_AF-A0A969EWA7-F1
#
_entry.id   AF-A0A969EWA7-F1
#
_cell.length_a   1.000
_cell.length_b   1.000
_cell.length_c   1.000
_cell.angle_alpha   90.00
_cell.angle_beta   90.00
_cell.angle_gamma   90.00
#
_symmetry.space_group_name_H-M   'P 1'
#
loop_
_entity.id
_entity.type
_entity.pdbx_description
1 polymer ?
#
loop_
_entity_poly.entity_id
_entity_poly.type
_entity_poly.pdbx_seq_one_letter_code
_entity_poly.pdbx_strand_id
1 'polypeptide(L)'
;MNLPLTDIYLDAVRDRYERQFRRYKRDLSELGQLTFIDMSQQWPDRYDYFADPSHLNQHGAKAVAQLLGRRLALYFEVQLGVSKPAYPVGDQR
;
A
#
# COMPACT_ATOMS: atom_id res chain seq x y z
N MET A 1 2.14 6.79 1.20
CA MET A 1 1.88 5.42 0.69
C MET A 1 1.62 5.53 -0.79
N ASN A 2 1.89 4.47 -1.57
CA ASN A 2 1.50 4.37 -2.97
C ASN A 2 0.55 3.19 -3.14
N LEU A 3 -0.69 3.44 -3.53
CA LEU A 3 -1.75 2.43 -3.51
C LEU A 3 -1.68 1.52 -4.75
N PRO A 4 -2.24 0.29 -4.67
CA PRO A 4 -2.39 -0.60 -5.82
C PRO A 4 -3.00 0.09 -7.04
N LEU A 5 -2.51 -0.27 -8.21
CA LEU A 5 -3.05 0.14 -9.51
C LEU A 5 -3.25 -1.13 -10.35
N THR A 6 -4.27 -1.13 -11.22
CA THR A 6 -4.47 -2.23 -12.15
C THR A 6 -3.47 -2.18 -13.31
N ASP A 7 -3.21 -3.33 -13.94
CA ASP A 7 -2.39 -3.41 -15.15
C ASP A 7 -3.01 -2.62 -16.33
N ILE A 8 -4.33 -2.61 -16.45
CA ILE A 8 -5.06 -1.84 -17.49
C ILE A 8 -4.98 -0.33 -17.26
N TYR A 9 -4.74 0.13 -16.02
CA TYR A 9 -4.46 1.55 -15.75
C TYR A 9 -3.03 1.92 -16.16
N LEU A 10 -2.08 1.01 -15.94
CA LEU A 10 -0.66 1.23 -16.21
C LEU A 10 -0.30 0.93 -17.67
N ASP A 11 -0.86 1.71 -18.59
CA ASP A 11 -0.32 1.77 -19.95
C ASP A 11 1.16 2.17 -19.97
N ALA A 12 1.84 2.00 -21.11
CA ALA A 12 3.27 2.23 -21.22
C ALA A 12 3.72 3.64 -20.79
N VAL A 13 2.87 4.66 -20.97
CA VAL A 13 3.17 6.04 -20.58
C VAL A 13 3.00 6.20 -19.07
N ARG A 14 1.88 5.75 -18.51
CA ARG A 14 1.59 5.82 -17.07
C ARG A 14 2.59 5.00 -16.26
N ASP A 15 2.93 3.80 -16.72
CA ASP A 15 3.94 2.94 -16.12
C ASP A 15 5.34 3.60 -16.10
N ARG A 16 5.71 4.34 -17.15
CA ARG A 16 6.96 5.13 -17.16
C ARG A 16 6.97 6.19 -16.05
N TYR A 17 5.89 6.94 -15.87
CA TYR A 17 5.78 7.95 -14.82
C TYR A 17 5.67 7.32 -13.43
N GLU A 18 4.97 6.20 -13.30
CA GLU A 18 4.87 5.46 -12.05
C GLU A 18 6.25 4.98 -11.59
N ARG A 19 7.08 4.46 -12.52
CA ARG A 19 8.49 4.14 -12.20
C ARG A 19 9.31 5.36 -11.77
N GLN A 20 9.08 6.53 -12.36
CA GLN A 20 9.77 7.77 -11.95
C GLN A 20 9.34 8.21 -10.55
N PHE A 21 8.04 8.20 -10.28
CA PHE A 21 7.46 8.53 -8.98
C PHE A 21 7.99 7.60 -7.89
N ARG A 22 7.97 6.28 -8.13
CA ARG A 22 8.47 5.27 -7.19
C ARG A 22 9.96 5.43 -6.87
N ARG A 23 10.79 5.78 -7.86
CA ARG A 23 12.22 6.10 -7.64
C ARG A 23 12.36 7.32 -6.74
N TYR A 24 11.75 8.44 -7.11
CA TYR A 24 11.80 9.68 -6.34
C TYR A 24 11.39 9.48 -4.87
N LYS A 25 10.28 8.77 -4.62
CA LYS A 25 9.80 8.50 -3.26
C LYS A 25 10.72 7.55 -2.48
N ARG A 26 11.39 6.62 -3.16
CA ARG A 26 12.38 5.74 -2.55
C ARG A 26 13.62 6.52 -2.14
N ASP A 27 14.13 7.40 -3.01
CA ASP A 27 15.28 8.25 -2.71
C ASP A 27 15.02 9.11 -1.46
N LEU A 28 13.83 9.72 -1.35
CA LEU A 28 13.42 10.45 -0.14
C LEU A 28 13.36 9.56 1.11
N SER A 29 12.96 8.29 0.95
CA SER A 29 12.88 7.34 2.06
C SER A 29 14.26 6.89 2.53
N GLU A 30 15.20 6.68 1.60
CA GLU A 30 16.59 6.33 1.89
C GLU A 30 17.35 7.49 2.55
N LEU A 31 17.00 8.73 2.21
CA LEU A 31 17.47 9.94 2.90
C LEU A 31 16.83 10.15 4.28
N GLY A 32 15.94 9.26 4.72
CA GLY A 32 15.26 9.36 6.02
C GLY A 32 14.23 10.49 6.12
N GLN A 33 13.87 11.13 4.99
CA GLN A 33 12.93 12.27 4.99
C GLN A 33 11.47 11.82 5.15
N LEU A 34 11.16 10.56 4.83
CA LEU A 34 9.84 9.97 5.02
C LEU A 34 9.92 8.44 5.08
N THR A 35 8.87 7.80 5.59
CA THR A 35 8.68 6.35 5.39
C THR A 35 7.83 6.12 4.14
N PHE A 36 8.39 5.43 3.14
CA PHE A 36 7.66 5.10 1.91
C PHE A 36 7.17 3.66 1.90
N ILE A 37 5.85 3.48 1.87
CA ILE A 37 5.21 2.18 1.67
C ILE A 37 4.65 2.13 0.25
N ASP A 38 5.29 1.33 -0.60
CA ASP A 38 4.89 1.10 -1.98
C ASP A 38 4.05 -0.18 -2.10
N MET A 39 2.84 -0.04 -2.63
CA MET A 39 1.89 -1.12 -2.90
C MET A 39 1.35 -1.04 -4.34
N SER A 40 1.89 -0.16 -5.18
CA SER A 40 1.45 0.05 -6.58
C SER A 40 1.46 -1.21 -7.44
N GLN A 41 2.28 -2.19 -7.08
CA GLN A 41 2.45 -3.45 -7.81
C GLN A 41 1.70 -4.62 -7.14
N GLN A 42 0.91 -4.35 -6.09
CA GLN A 42 0.07 -5.38 -5.48
C GLN A 42 -1.20 -5.54 -6.30
N TRP A 43 -1.56 -6.79 -6.57
CA TRP A 43 -2.86 -7.16 -7.16
C TRP A 43 -3.21 -6.43 -8.48
N PRO A 44 -2.28 -6.31 -9.45
CA PRO A 44 -2.54 -5.56 -10.69
C PRO A 44 -3.67 -6.19 -11.55
N ASP A 45 -3.94 -7.47 -11.35
CA ASP A 45 -4.92 -8.30 -12.06
C ASP A 45 -6.21 -8.57 -11.25
N ARG A 46 -6.32 -8.05 -10.01
CA ARG A 46 -7.49 -8.24 -9.14
C ARG A 46 -8.52 -7.14 -9.33
N TYR A 47 -9.12 -7.07 -10.52
CA TYR A 47 -10.10 -6.04 -10.86
C TYR A 47 -11.28 -5.97 -9.86
N ASP A 48 -11.59 -7.07 -9.17
CA ASP A 48 -12.58 -7.13 -8.09
C ASP A 48 -12.26 -6.25 -6.86
N TYR A 49 -11.02 -5.76 -6.74
CA TYR A 49 -10.59 -4.84 -5.67
C TYR A 49 -10.75 -3.37 -6.04
N PHE A 50 -11.19 -3.06 -7.25
CA PHE A 50 -11.20 -1.72 -7.81
C PHE A 50 -12.62 -1.27 -8.15
N ALA A 51 -12.91 0.01 -7.94
CA ALA A 51 -14.13 0.68 -8.39
C ALA A 51 -13.94 1.18 -9.84
N ASP A 52 -12.72 1.60 -10.15
CA ASP A 52 -12.20 1.87 -11.49
C ASP A 52 -10.71 1.50 -11.53
N PRO A 53 -10.06 1.44 -12.71
CA PRO A 53 -8.67 0.96 -12.83
C PRO A 53 -7.62 1.61 -11.88
N SER A 54 -7.90 2.81 -11.36
CA SER A 54 -7.02 3.55 -10.43
C SER A 54 -7.53 3.64 -8.99
N HIS A 55 -8.82 3.42 -8.73
CA HIS A 55 -9.43 3.60 -7.42
C HIS A 55 -9.88 2.27 -6.82
N LEU A 56 -9.45 1.98 -5.59
CA LEU A 56 -9.91 0.82 -4.83
C LEU A 56 -11.41 0.92 -4.51
N ASN A 57 -12.09 -0.21 -4.51
CA ASN A 57 -13.40 -0.35 -3.90
C ASN A 57 -13.27 -0.78 -2.42
N GLN A 58 -14.40 -1.06 -1.77
CA GLN A 58 -14.43 -1.50 -0.37
C GLN A 58 -13.61 -2.78 -0.10
N HIS A 59 -13.56 -3.71 -1.05
CA HIS A 59 -12.81 -4.97 -0.92
C HIS A 59 -11.31 -4.69 -1.00
N GLY A 60 -10.88 -3.89 -1.97
CA GLY A 60 -9.49 -3.45 -2.10
C GLY A 60 -9.01 -2.64 -0.90
N ALA A 61 -9.82 -1.69 -0.41
CA ALA A 61 -9.51 -0.90 0.78
C ALA A 61 -9.34 -1.79 2.03
N LYS A 62 -10.24 -2.78 2.22
CA LYS A 62 -10.12 -3.77 3.30
C LYS A 62 -8.82 -4.58 3.19
N ALA A 63 -8.47 -5.03 1.98
CA ALA A 63 -7.25 -5.80 1.76
C ALA A 63 -5.99 -4.98 2.06
N VAL A 64 -5.94 -3.71 1.63
CA VAL A 64 -4.84 -2.78 1.96
C VAL A 64 -4.73 -2.56 3.47
N ALA A 65 -5.85 -2.31 4.16
CA ALA A 65 -5.86 -2.11 5.60
C ALA A 65 -5.31 -3.33 6.36
N GLN A 66 -5.71 -4.54 5.97
CA GLN A 66 -5.19 -5.78 6.54
C GLN A 66 -3.70 -5.99 6.26
N LEU A 67 -3.24 -5.69 5.04
CA LEU A 67 -1.82 -5.76 4.69
C LEU A 67 -0.99 -4.79 5.54
N LEU A 68 -1.43 -3.55 5.69
CA LEU A 68 -0.77 -2.55 6.52
C LEU A 68 -0.76 -2.95 8.00
N GLY A 69 -1.89 -3.43 8.53
CA GLY A 69 -1.98 -3.90 9.91
C GLY A 69 -1.03 -5.06 10.22
N ARG A 70 -0.81 -5.97 9.26
CA ARG A 70 0.20 -7.04 9.37
C ARG A 70 1.62 -6.52 9.31
N ARG A 71 1.92 -5.61 8.36
CA ARG A 71 3.27 -5.00 8.27
C ARG A 71 3.63 -4.25 9.55
N LEU A 72 2.70 -3.46 10.08
CA LEU A 72 2.91 -2.74 11.35
C LEU A 72 3.14 -3.70 12.51
N ALA A 73 2.38 -4.79 12.61
CA ALA A 73 2.61 -5.81 13.65
C ALA A 73 4.03 -6.38 13.59
N LEU A 74 4.51 -6.75 12.39
CA LEU A 74 5.87 -7.23 12.19
C LEU A 74 6.93 -6.17 12.55
N TYR A 75 6.70 -4.89 12.23
CA TYR A 75 7.60 -3.81 12.64
C TYR A 75 7.71 -3.69 14.17
N PHE A 76 6.61 -3.81 14.91
CA PHE A 76 6.63 -3.74 16.38
C PHE A 76 7.34 -4.95 17.00
N GLU A 77 7.09 -6.15 16.47
CA GLU A 77 7.67 -7.39 16.97
C GLU A 77 9.19 -7.46 16.70
N VAL A 78 9.63 -7.12 15.49
CA VAL A 78 11.03 -7.30 15.06
C VAL A 78 11.93 -6.11 15.44
N GLN A 79 11.43 -4.87 15.36
CA GLN A 79 12.27 -3.68 15.49
C GLN A 79 12.28 -3.10 16.91
N LEU A 80 11.20 -3.28 17.68
CA LEU A 80 11.02 -2.65 19.00
C LEU A 80 10.94 -3.67 20.15
N GLY A 81 10.78 -4.97 19.88
CA GLY A 81 10.63 -5.98 20.92
C GLY A 81 9.37 -5.82 21.77
N VAL A 82 8.36 -5.10 21.26
CA VAL A 82 7.11 -4.81 21.96
C VAL A 82 5.96 -5.53 21.24
N SER A 83 5.07 -6.17 22.02
CA SER A 83 3.87 -6.80 21.47
C SER A 83 2.96 -5.76 20.80
N LYS A 84 2.37 -6.13 19.66
CA LYS A 84 1.46 -5.29 18.87
C LYS A 84 0.44 -4.53 19.75
N PRO A 85 0.23 -3.22 19.54
CA PRO A 85 -0.85 -2.50 20.21
C PRO A 85 -2.22 -3.06 19.80
N ALA A 86 -3.11 -3.24 20.77
CA ALA A 86 -4.49 -3.61 20.52
C ALA A 86 -5.18 -2.47 19.74
N TYR A 87 -5.34 -2.63 18.43
CA TYR A 87 -6.19 -1.73 17.66
C TYR A 87 -7.63 -1.97 18.07
N PRO A 88 -8.41 -0.94 18.45
CA PRO A 88 -9.83 -1.12 18.68
C PRO A 88 -10.45 -1.56 17.35
N VAL A 89 -11.04 -2.76 17.36
CA VAL A 89 -11.91 -3.19 16.27
C VAL A 89 -13.06 -2.19 16.27
N GLY A 90 -13.15 -1.37 15.22
CA GLY A 90 -14.27 -0.45 15.06
C GLY A 90 -15.57 -1.23 15.21
N ASP A 91 -16.40 -0.77 16.13
CA ASP A 91 -17.74 -1.28 16.41
C ASP A 91 -18.48 -1.47 15.08
N GLN A 92 -18.69 -2.71 14.67
CA GLN A 92 -19.54 -3.03 13.52
C GLN A 92 -20.98 -2.93 14.00
N ARG A 93 -21.55 -1.73 13.91
CA ARG A 93 -23.00 -1.53 13.88
C ARG A 93 -23.46 -1.21 12.47
#